data_AF-A0A537DAQ1-F1
#
_entry.id   AF-A0A537DAQ1-F1
#
_cell.length_a   1.000
_cell.length_b   1.000
_cell.length_c   1.000
_cell.angle_alpha   90.00
_cell.angle_beta   90.00
_cell.angle_gamma   90.00
#
_symmetry.space_group_name_H-M   'P 1'
#
loop_
_entity.id
_entity.type
_entity.pdbx_description
1 polymer ?
#
loop_
_entity_poly.entity_id
_entity_poly.type
_entity_poly.pdbx_seq_one_letter_code
_entity_poly.pdbx_strand_id
1 'polypeptide(L)'
;MMVLEGWDLVTSFYFMSLLATAEGPAQSPITVGGKIFASFMAFLSIGAAISAITLTFGPLFGSVVKGGFAYVVREEDKPKTRLESKDRLHSPSNQEN
;
A
#
# COMPACT_ATOMS: atom_id res chain seq x y z
N MET A 1 7.61 -23.31 -16.94
CA MET A 1 6.74 -24.30 -17.61
C MET A 1 7.39 -24.97 -18.80
N MET A 2 8.36 -24.34 -19.47
CA MET A 2 9.10 -24.97 -20.57
C MET A 2 9.70 -26.35 -20.26
N VAL A 3 10.33 -26.51 -19.08
CA VAL A 3 10.92 -27.81 -18.69
C VAL A 3 9.86 -28.77 -18.12
N LEU A 4 8.89 -28.26 -17.35
CA LEU A 4 7.91 -29.09 -16.62
C LEU A 4 6.71 -29.50 -17.48
N GLU A 5 6.30 -28.67 -18.41
CA GLU A 5 5.10 -28.81 -19.25
C GLU A 5 5.43 -28.83 -20.75
N GLY A 6 6.69 -28.62 -21.14
CA GLY A 6 7.09 -28.58 -22.55
C GLY A 6 6.61 -27.34 -23.31
N TRP A 7 6.12 -26.30 -22.61
CA TRP A 7 5.61 -25.09 -23.24
C TRP A 7 6.73 -24.23 -23.83
N ASP A 8 6.44 -23.44 -24.86
CA ASP A 8 7.39 -22.46 -25.35
C ASP A 8 7.66 -21.36 -24.31
N LEU A 9 8.68 -20.54 -24.57
CA LEU A 9 9.14 -19.52 -23.63
C LEU A 9 8.08 -18.43 -23.41
N VAL A 10 7.36 -18.04 -24.46
CA VAL A 10 6.34 -16.97 -24.38
C VAL A 10 5.16 -17.46 -23.56
N THR A 11 4.63 -18.65 -23.85
CA THR A 11 3.51 -19.22 -23.06
C THR A 11 3.92 -19.47 -21.62
N SER A 12 5.15 -19.93 -21.38
CA SER A 12 5.68 -20.11 -20.04
C SER A 12 5.75 -18.80 -19.25
N PHE A 13 6.23 -17.74 -19.90
CA PHE A 13 6.32 -16.42 -19.27
C PHE A 13 4.93 -15.84 -18.99
N TYR A 14 4.05 -15.91 -19.98
CA TYR A 14 2.67 -15.45 -19.86
C TYR A 14 1.92 -16.16 -18.71
N PHE A 15 2.05 -17.48 -18.60
CA PHE A 15 1.51 -18.23 -17.47
C PHE A 15 2.02 -17.72 -16.12
N MET A 16 3.33 -17.50 -15.99
CA MET A 16 3.92 -17.05 -14.73
C MET A 16 3.51 -15.62 -14.38
N SER A 17 3.30 -14.75 -15.38
CA SER A 17 2.74 -13.42 -15.14
C SER A 17 1.31 -13.47 -14.61
N LEU A 18 0.44 -14.29 -15.23
CA LEU A 18 -0.95 -14.47 -14.76
C LEU A 18 -1.02 -15.08 -13.36
N LEU A 19 -0.09 -15.99 -13.06
CA LEU A 19 0.03 -16.59 -11.74
C LEU A 19 0.43 -15.55 -10.69
N ALA A 20 1.41 -14.69 -11.01
CA ALA A 20 1.92 -13.66 -10.10
C ALA A 20 0.92 -12.53 -9.83
N THR A 21 0.06 -12.20 -10.80
CA THR A 21 -1.00 -11.20 -10.65
C THR A 21 -2.28 -11.77 -10.04
N ALA A 22 -2.32 -13.08 -9.77
CA ALA A 22 -3.50 -13.81 -9.31
C ALA A 22 -4.72 -13.69 -10.26
N GLU A 23 -4.51 -13.37 -11.54
CA GLU A 23 -5.58 -13.36 -12.54
C GLU A 23 -6.04 -14.79 -12.89
N GLY A 24 -5.18 -15.77 -12.62
CA GLY A 24 -5.42 -17.19 -12.89
C GLY A 24 -4.97 -17.57 -14.30
N PRO A 25 -4.33 -18.74 -14.46
CA PRO A 25 -3.77 -19.10 -15.76
C PRO A 25 -4.87 -19.51 -16.75
N ALA A 26 -4.79 -19.00 -17.98
CA ALA A 26 -5.67 -19.40 -19.08
C ALA A 26 -5.56 -20.90 -19.42
N GLN A 27 -4.40 -21.51 -19.12
CA GLN A 27 -4.14 -22.92 -19.30
C GLN A 27 -3.54 -23.53 -18.03
N SER A 28 -4.20 -24.54 -17.49
CA SER A 28 -3.72 -25.26 -16.30
C SER A 28 -2.58 -26.23 -16.64
N PRO A 29 -1.55 -26.36 -15.79
CA PRO A 29 -0.49 -27.35 -15.97
C PRO A 29 -1.09 -28.76 -15.96
N ILE A 30 -0.64 -29.62 -16.87
CA ILE A 30 -1.15 -30.99 -17.03
C ILE A 30 -0.32 -31.96 -16.18
N THR A 31 0.99 -31.73 -16.10
CA THR A 31 1.90 -32.60 -15.36
C THR A 31 1.76 -32.41 -13.86
N VAL A 32 2.03 -33.48 -13.10
CA VAL A 32 2.04 -33.44 -11.64
C VAL A 32 3.10 -32.43 -11.13
N GLY A 33 4.28 -32.42 -11.76
CA GLY A 33 5.36 -31.50 -11.40
C GLY A 33 4.99 -30.04 -11.64
N GLY A 34 4.39 -29.73 -12.79
CA GLY A 34 3.93 -28.38 -13.12
C GLY A 34 2.84 -27.88 -12.17
N LYS A 35 1.91 -28.75 -11.76
CA LYS A 35 0.89 -28.42 -10.75
C LYS A 35 1.51 -28.07 -9.41
N ILE A 36 2.39 -28.93 -8.87
CA ILE A 36 3.07 -28.69 -7.60
C ILE A 36 3.87 -27.38 -7.66
N PHE A 37 4.66 -27.20 -8.72
CA PHE A 37 5.46 -26.00 -8.91
C PHE A 37 4.60 -24.75 -8.98
N ALA A 38 3.52 -24.76 -9.77
CA ALA A 38 2.60 -23.63 -9.89
C ALA A 38 1.95 -23.30 -8.54
N SER A 39 1.54 -24.30 -7.76
CA SER A 39 0.97 -24.07 -6.42
C SER A 39 1.95 -23.36 -5.49
N PHE A 40 3.21 -23.80 -5.43
CA PHE A 40 4.23 -23.13 -4.62
C PHE A 40 4.52 -21.71 -5.11
N MET A 41 4.66 -21.54 -6.42
CA MET A 41 4.96 -20.24 -7.03
C MET A 41 3.80 -19.25 -6.86
N ALA A 42 2.55 -19.70 -6.83
CA ALA A 42 1.39 -18.84 -6.58
C ALA A 42 1.51 -18.11 -5.22
N PHE A 43 1.84 -18.83 -4.15
CA PHE A 43 2.01 -18.22 -2.82
C PHE A 43 3.20 -17.27 -2.76
N LEU A 44 4.34 -17.65 -3.35
CA LEU A 44 5.54 -16.81 -3.34
C LEU A 44 5.35 -15.55 -4.18
N SER A 45 4.74 -15.68 -5.36
CA SER A 45 4.58 -14.57 -6.30
C SER A 45 3.60 -13.52 -5.79
N ILE A 46 2.46 -13.91 -5.22
CA ILE A 46 1.52 -12.94 -4.63
C ILE A 46 2.14 -12.21 -3.43
N GLY A 47 2.88 -12.92 -2.58
CA GLY A 47 3.59 -12.33 -1.45
C GLY A 47 4.66 -11.34 -1.91
N ALA A 48 5.43 -11.70 -2.94
CA ALA A 48 6.42 -10.83 -3.55
C ALA A 48 5.79 -9.61 -4.22
N ALA A 49 4.67 -9.79 -4.94
CA ALA A 49 3.96 -8.69 -5.60
C ALA A 49 3.42 -7.67 -4.59
N ILE A 50 2.70 -8.13 -3.56
CA ILE A 50 2.19 -7.27 -2.49
C ILE A 50 3.35 -6.57 -1.77
N SER A 51 4.43 -7.29 -1.49
CA SER A 51 5.61 -6.73 -0.82
C SER A 51 6.30 -5.68 -1.68
N ALA A 52 6.46 -5.91 -2.98
CA ALA A 52 7.05 -4.95 -3.92
C ALA A 52 6.21 -3.69 -4.02
N ILE A 53 4.88 -3.82 -4.14
CA ILE A 53 3.95 -2.68 -4.14
C ILE A 53 4.08 -1.91 -2.83
N THR A 54 4.05 -2.61 -1.70
CA THR A 54 4.14 -1.99 -0.36
C THR A 54 5.47 -1.29 -0.15
N LEU A 55 6.59 -1.84 -0.60
CA LEU A 55 7.91 -1.21 -0.45
C LEU A 55 8.10 -0.05 -1.43
N THR A 56 7.57 -0.15 -2.64
CA THR A 56 7.69 0.91 -3.66
C THR A 56 6.81 2.11 -3.31
N PHE A 57 5.55 1.86 -2.92
CA PHE A 57 4.56 2.91 -2.68
C PHE A 57 4.35 3.22 -1.20
N GLY A 58 4.88 2.42 -0.27
CA GLY A 58 4.79 2.66 1.17
C GLY A 58 5.36 4.01 1.60
N PRO A 59 6.55 4.42 1.13
CA PRO A 59 7.10 5.74 1.45
C PRO A 59 6.21 6.90 0.94
N LEU A 60 5.57 6.71 -0.23
CA LEU A 60 4.62 7.67 -0.78
C LEU A 60 3.35 7.76 0.08
N PHE A 61 2.77 6.62 0.46
CA PHE A 61 1.61 6.56 1.34
C PHE A 61 1.89 7.20 2.71
N GLY A 62 3.05 6.89 3.30
CA GLY A 62 3.48 7.50 4.56
C GLY A 62 3.65 9.02 4.47
N SER A 63 4.19 9.50 3.34
CA SER A 63 4.36 10.94 3.10
C SER A 63 3.01 11.67 2.96
N VAL A 64 2.05 11.07 2.26
CA VAL A 64 0.69 11.61 2.13
C VAL A 64 -0.04 11.65 3.47
N VAL A 65 0.01 10.56 4.25
CA VAL A 65 -0.63 10.49 5.58
C VAL A 65 0.00 11.50 6.54
N LYS A 66 1.35 11.61 6.56
CA LYS A 66 2.05 12.57 7.42
C LYS A 66 1.75 14.01 7.02
N GLY A 67 1.67 14.30 5.72
CA GLY A 67 1.26 15.60 5.20
C GLY A 67 -0.18 15.95 5.59
N GLY A 68 -1.11 15.00 5.48
CA GLY A 68 -2.50 15.16 5.91
C GLY A 68 -2.63 15.42 7.42
N PHE A 69 -1.93 14.65 8.25
CA PHE A 69 -1.92 14.87 9.70
C PHE A 69 -1.33 16.23 10.07
N ALA A 70 -0.22 16.63 9.45
CA ALA A 70 0.39 17.93 9.68
C ALA A 70 -0.53 19.09 9.25
N TYR A 71 -1.31 18.91 8.19
CA TYR A 71 -2.31 19.89 7.75
C TYR A 71 -3.44 20.05 8.78
N VAL A 72 -4.03 18.94 9.23
CA VAL A 72 -5.12 18.95 10.23
C VAL A 72 -4.67 19.57 11.55
N VAL A 73 -3.50 19.19 12.07
CA VAL A 73 -2.96 19.78 13.31
C VAL A 73 -2.78 21.29 13.18
N ARG A 74 -2.30 21.75 12.01
CA ARG A 74 -2.10 23.19 11.76
C ARG A 74 -3.40 23.94 11.57
N GLU A 75 -4.45 23.28 11.09
CA GLU A 75 -5.82 23.81 11.05
C GLU A 75 -6.46 23.87 12.43
N GLU A 76 -6.12 22.97 13.35
CA GLU A 76 -6.59 22.95 14.76
C GLU A 76 -5.91 24.02 15.64
N ASP A 77 -4.63 24.33 15.39
CA ASP A 77 -3.88 25.33 16.18
C ASP A 77 -4.26 26.80 15.87
N LYS A 78 -4.65 27.07 14.62
CA LYS A 78 -5.11 28.40 14.19
C LYS A 78 -6.39 28.91 14.91
N PRO A 79 -7.44 28.10 15.13
CA PRO A 79 -8.63 28.52 15.87
C PRO A 79 -8.37 28.62 17.37
N LYS A 80 -7.54 27.75 17.96
CA LYS A 80 -7.20 27.83 19.40
C LYS A 80 -6.46 29.11 19.76
N THR A 81 -5.45 29.50 18.98
CA THR A 81 -4.72 30.75 19.19
C THR A 81 -5.60 32.01 19.03
N ARG A 82 -6.58 31.97 18.12
CA ARG A 82 -7.58 33.05 18.01
C ARG A 82 -8.57 33.10 19.17
N LEU A 83 -8.99 31.95 19.71
CA LEU A 83 -9.87 31.89 20.88
C LEU A 83 -9.14 32.40 22.14
N GLU A 84 -7.92 31.94 22.38
CA GLU A 84 -7.12 32.38 23.52
C GLU A 84 -6.79 33.88 23.47
N SER A 85 -6.54 34.43 22.28
CA SER A 85 -6.35 35.87 22.09
C SER A 85 -7.64 36.68 22.31
N LYS A 86 -8.82 36.06 22.12
CA LYS A 86 -10.12 36.71 22.31
C LYS A 86 -10.55 36.67 23.78
N ASP A 87 -10.24 35.59 24.49
CA ASP A 87 -10.48 35.45 25.93
C ASP A 87 -9.56 36.37 26.75
N ARG A 88 -8.30 36.57 26.35
CA ARG A 88 -7.41 37.55 26.99
C ARG A 88 -7.84 39.00 26.80
N LEU A 89 -8.54 39.32 25.71
CA LEU A 89 -9.09 40.65 25.48
C LEU A 89 -10.39 40.91 26.26
N HIS A 90 -11.03 39.85 26.77
CA HIS A 90 -12.30 39.96 27.51
C HIS A 90 -12.18 39.78 29.02
N SER A 91 -10.98 39.58 29.59
CA SER A 91 -10.79 39.67 31.04
C SER A 91 -10.74 41.16 31.42
N PRO A 92 -11.82 41.74 32.00
CA PRO A 92 -11.76 43.12 32.42
C PRO A 92 -10.78 43.20 33.59
N SER A 93 -9.97 44.25 33.56
CA SER A 93 -9.19 44.75 34.68
C SER A 93 -10.06 44.86 35.94
N ASN A 94 -10.01 43.86 36.82
CA ASN A 94 -10.22 44.08 38.25
C ASN A 94 -8.85 44.26 38.89
N GLN A 95 -8.24 45.42 38.59
CA GLN A 95 -7.27 46.04 39.48
C GLN A 95 -8.04 47.01 40.37
N GLU A 96 -8.10 46.67 41.65
CA GLU A 96 -7.66 47.52 42.76
C GLU A 96 -8.29 48.92 42.89
N ASN A 97 -9.36 49.02 43.68
CA ASN A 97 -9.41 49.77 44.96
C ASN A 97 -10.81 49.73 45.58
#